data_AF-A0A2N2BXL1-F1
#
_entry.id   AF-A0A2N2BXL1-F1
#
_cell.length_a   1.000
_cell.length_b   1.000
_cell.length_c   1.000
_cell.angle_alpha   90.00
_cell.angle_beta   90.00
_cell.angle_gamma   90.00
#
_symmetry.space_group_name_H-M   'P 1'
#
loop_
_entity.id
_entity.type
_entity.pdbx_description
1 polymer ?
#
loop_
_entity_poly.entity_id
_entity_poly.type
_entity_poly.pdbx_seq_one_letter_code
_entity_poly.pdbx_strand_id
1 'polypeptide(L)'
;MKMILTLTKNEYIKLFGKKSVAILLILLMMTVFGISLIRSSDFNSGYYYDDYYYGGYYGTIEQQKEYINYRIVSQQVINATSDIYQKAAYIVYNEIYRKQLELLDEALELGVSQRDDWRLPLVMEIINYSQDIYLYQYIKNNGEYAEYISGHLYYPAEYYENLITIQSINFIAIKEDNYAESQRGNYENAKTRLNDYKEALVKAQAEKEKDGSKENIDHTIFKLNGMITASERITEAYKHLLDKGYAYKSTEARTVLAGVSAFESVIATYYNLKSESEYNSPSQNNNSGIFEKSGPYATEYYYGDEYINPNISYEKYYKQRMAAISENNDKGLIALYSLENEVTEFSIASSARDKSLGFVNLFWFIAPLSIFFASGMVSKEFSTKTINLLLIRPVSRWKILLSKYLCLLSFVVGIITVALGLYMLGSGIRLGFSDFSQPFIYVINGTAHSVNFIIWMLGRVILASIPIICLISLTFMLSTVTKGTAVSLILGVLTLFSSIMIFFVMAIGNRGEFERLTYNPFPYFSMWSYVNDKIVMLTGYSGTIFSELVDAKILYGAILLLSIAVISVVLSFIDFTKKDVK
;
A
#
# COMPACT_ATOMS: atom_id res chain seq x y z
N MET A 1 -43.61 -10.64 -22.33
CA MET A 1 -42.26 -10.11 -22.55
C MET A 1 -42.20 -9.03 -23.63
N LYS A 2 -42.63 -9.28 -24.89
CA LYS A 2 -42.64 -8.29 -26.00
C LYS A 2 -43.18 -6.90 -25.63
N MET A 3 -44.32 -6.83 -24.93
CA MET A 3 -44.95 -5.55 -24.57
C MET A 3 -44.11 -4.71 -23.59
N ILE A 4 -43.41 -5.32 -22.63
CA ILE A 4 -42.58 -4.59 -21.66
C ILE A 4 -41.35 -4.01 -22.37
N LEU A 5 -40.72 -4.79 -23.27
CA LEU A 5 -39.60 -4.33 -24.09
C LEU A 5 -39.99 -3.14 -24.96
N THR A 6 -41.17 -3.15 -25.59
CA THR A 6 -41.67 -2.01 -26.37
C THR A 6 -41.87 -0.76 -25.50
N LEU A 7 -42.42 -0.91 -24.30
CA LEU A 7 -42.59 0.21 -23.38
C LEU A 7 -41.24 0.78 -22.92
N THR A 8 -40.30 -0.07 -22.54
CA THR A 8 -38.95 0.34 -22.15
C THR A 8 -38.23 1.04 -23.30
N LYS A 9 -38.37 0.56 -24.55
CA LYS A 9 -37.84 1.24 -25.74
C LYS A 9 -38.44 2.64 -25.91
N ASN A 10 -39.74 2.81 -25.68
CA ASN A 10 -40.39 4.11 -25.79
C ASN A 10 -39.88 5.10 -24.73
N GLU A 11 -39.64 4.63 -23.50
CA GLU A 11 -39.02 5.44 -22.44
C GLU A 11 -37.59 5.85 -22.81
N TYR A 12 -36.82 4.96 -23.43
CA TYR A 12 -35.50 5.28 -23.97
C TYR A 12 -35.53 6.38 -25.03
N ILE A 13 -36.45 6.29 -26.00
CA ILE A 13 -36.64 7.33 -27.04
C ILE A 13 -36.98 8.67 -26.39
N LYS A 14 -37.85 8.68 -25.38
CA LYS A 14 -38.22 9.89 -24.62
C LYS A 14 -37.05 10.46 -23.82
N LEU A 15 -36.19 9.60 -23.27
CA LEU A 15 -35.01 10.00 -22.50
C LEU A 15 -33.96 10.64 -23.42
N PHE A 16 -33.53 9.93 -24.47
CA PHE A 16 -32.49 10.39 -25.39
C PHE A 16 -32.93 11.51 -26.34
N GLY A 17 -34.25 11.69 -26.55
CA GLY A 17 -34.77 12.82 -27.33
C GLY A 17 -34.59 14.19 -26.66
N LYS A 18 -34.21 14.24 -25.38
CA LYS A 18 -33.97 15.49 -24.64
C LYS A 18 -32.53 15.98 -24.85
N LYS A 19 -32.37 17.19 -25.39
CA LYS A 19 -31.04 17.82 -25.57
C LYS A 19 -30.22 17.88 -24.27
N SER A 20 -30.85 18.10 -23.12
CA SER A 20 -30.16 18.13 -21.83
C SER A 20 -29.50 16.80 -21.46
N VAL A 21 -30.07 15.66 -21.88
CA VAL A 21 -29.49 14.33 -21.62
C VAL A 21 -28.21 14.16 -22.41
N ALA A 22 -28.22 14.52 -23.70
CA ALA A 22 -27.03 14.47 -24.53
C ALA A 22 -25.91 15.35 -23.97
N ILE A 23 -26.22 16.59 -23.58
CA ILE A 23 -25.24 17.53 -23.00
C ILE A 23 -24.64 16.97 -21.71
N LEU A 24 -25.47 16.45 -20.79
CA LEU A 24 -24.99 15.87 -19.53
C LEU A 24 -24.09 14.66 -19.75
N LEU A 25 -24.45 13.78 -20.69
CA LEU A 25 -23.64 12.60 -21.02
C LEU A 25 -22.31 12.99 -21.66
N ILE A 26 -22.29 13.94 -22.59
CA ILE A 26 -21.06 14.43 -23.20
C ILE A 26 -20.15 15.03 -22.15
N LEU A 27 -20.69 15.87 -21.26
CA LEU A 27 -19.91 16.49 -20.19
C LEU A 27 -19.33 15.44 -19.25
N LEU A 28 -20.13 14.46 -18.81
CA LEU A 28 -19.65 13.35 -17.99
C LEU A 28 -18.54 12.57 -18.72
N MET A 29 -18.74 12.19 -19.98
CA MET A 29 -17.77 11.42 -20.76
C MET A 29 -16.46 12.20 -20.95
N MET A 30 -16.53 13.50 -21.22
CA MET A 30 -15.36 14.37 -21.30
C MET A 30 -14.62 14.46 -19.96
N THR A 31 -15.35 14.60 -18.85
CA THR A 31 -14.75 14.62 -17.51
C THR A 31 -14.09 13.28 -17.17
N VAL A 32 -14.76 12.16 -17.43
CA VAL A 32 -14.23 10.81 -17.19
C VAL A 32 -12.96 10.56 -18.00
N PHE A 33 -13.00 10.86 -19.30
CA PHE A 33 -11.84 10.72 -20.17
C PHE A 33 -10.71 11.68 -19.76
N GLY A 34 -11.04 12.93 -19.45
CA GLY A 34 -10.07 13.91 -18.93
C GLY A 34 -9.35 13.43 -17.67
N ILE A 35 -10.09 12.95 -16.66
CA ILE A 35 -9.51 12.43 -15.41
C ILE A 35 -8.63 11.20 -15.65
N SER A 36 -9.03 10.32 -16.57
CA SER A 36 -8.22 9.15 -16.93
C SER A 36 -6.88 9.52 -17.56
N LEU A 37 -6.81 10.66 -18.24
CA LEU A 37 -5.58 11.19 -18.81
C LEU A 37 -4.73 11.96 -17.80
N ILE A 38 -5.23 12.37 -16.64
CA ILE A 38 -4.42 13.08 -15.63
C ILE A 38 -3.40 12.10 -15.03
N ARG A 39 -2.13 12.54 -14.88
CA ARG A 39 -1.10 11.75 -14.18
C ARG A 39 -1.65 11.40 -12.81
N SER A 40 -1.63 10.14 -12.38
CA SER A 40 -1.71 9.87 -10.95
C SER A 40 -0.62 10.73 -10.33
N SER A 41 -1.01 11.73 -9.55
CA SER A 41 -0.04 12.52 -8.84
C SER A 41 0.78 11.52 -8.02
N ASP A 42 2.09 11.64 -8.08
CA ASP A 42 3.04 10.86 -7.28
C ASP A 42 2.88 11.19 -5.77
N PHE A 43 1.67 11.46 -5.27
CA PHE A 43 1.36 11.49 -3.83
C PHE A 43 1.56 10.12 -3.18
N ASN A 44 1.55 9.06 -4.00
CA ASN A 44 1.97 7.71 -3.64
C ASN A 44 3.43 7.44 -4.03
N SER A 45 4.30 8.46 -4.07
CA SER A 45 5.69 8.21 -3.69
C SER A 45 5.68 7.86 -2.21
N GLY A 46 5.21 6.65 -1.88
CA GLY A 46 5.70 5.97 -0.70
C GLY A 46 7.20 6.04 -0.84
N TYR A 47 7.79 6.92 -0.03
CA TYR A 47 9.19 7.23 -0.03
C TYR A 47 9.90 5.88 -0.04
N TYR A 48 10.59 5.56 -1.15
CA TYR A 48 11.44 4.38 -1.16
C TYR A 48 12.39 4.57 0.00
N TYR A 49 12.28 3.71 1.01
CA TYR A 49 13.04 3.83 2.25
C TYR A 49 14.56 3.84 1.97
N ASP A 50 14.98 3.30 0.81
CA ASP A 50 16.37 3.35 0.32
C ASP A 50 16.83 4.73 -0.20
N ASP A 51 15.95 5.52 -0.84
CA ASP A 51 16.34 6.85 -1.35
C ASP A 51 16.68 7.82 -0.19
N TYR A 52 16.10 7.60 1.00
CA TYR A 52 16.29 8.50 2.15
C TYR A 52 17.55 8.20 2.96
N TYR A 53 17.85 6.92 3.22
CA TYR A 53 19.03 6.57 4.04
C TYR A 53 20.34 6.80 3.33
N TYR A 54 20.36 6.71 2.00
CA TYR A 54 21.56 6.96 1.24
C TYR A 54 21.63 8.33 0.58
N GLY A 55 20.48 8.93 0.23
CA GLY A 55 20.45 10.24 -0.42
C GLY A 55 20.57 11.43 0.54
N GLY A 56 20.23 11.29 1.83
CA GLY A 56 20.10 12.42 2.76
C GLY A 56 21.28 12.67 3.70
N TYR A 57 22.11 11.66 3.95
CA TYR A 57 23.12 11.71 5.03
C TYR A 57 24.54 11.96 4.53
N TYR A 58 24.81 11.63 3.26
CA TYR A 58 26.16 11.69 2.71
C TYR A 58 26.34 12.94 1.83
N GLY A 59 27.45 13.64 2.06
CA GLY A 59 27.88 14.75 1.20
C GLY A 59 28.29 14.27 -0.19
N THR A 60 28.63 15.20 -1.08
CA THR A 60 29.27 14.85 -2.36
C THR A 60 30.63 14.18 -2.10
N ILE A 61 31.16 13.43 -3.08
CA ILE A 61 32.51 12.88 -2.97
C ILE A 61 33.53 13.98 -2.65
N GLU A 62 33.40 15.17 -3.25
CA GLU A 62 34.29 16.30 -2.95
C GLU A 62 34.19 16.79 -1.51
N GLN A 63 32.98 16.85 -0.93
CA GLN A 63 32.82 17.19 0.50
C GLN A 63 33.47 16.14 1.40
N GLN A 64 33.36 14.87 1.03
CA GLN A 64 34.01 13.79 1.77
C GLN A 64 35.55 13.86 1.65
N LYS A 65 36.08 14.20 0.48
CA LYS A 65 37.51 14.45 0.29
C LYS A 65 38.02 15.63 1.10
N GLU A 66 37.27 16.73 1.18
CA GLU A 66 37.60 17.88 2.02
C GLU A 66 37.63 17.49 3.50
N TYR A 67 36.62 16.75 3.96
CA TYR A 67 36.56 16.24 5.33
C TYR A 67 37.76 15.34 5.68
N ILE A 68 38.12 14.40 4.80
CA ILE A 68 39.27 13.50 5.01
C ILE A 68 40.59 14.29 5.00
N ASN A 69 40.78 15.21 4.06
CA ASN A 69 41.97 16.06 4.00
C ASN A 69 42.17 16.87 5.28
N TYR A 70 41.09 17.38 5.89
CA TYR A 70 41.16 18.09 7.17
C TYR A 70 41.64 17.21 8.33
N ARG A 71 41.43 15.89 8.27
CA ARG A 71 41.89 14.94 9.31
C ARG A 71 43.35 14.52 9.17
N ILE A 72 44.00 14.81 8.04
CA ILE A 72 45.41 14.48 7.81
C ILE A 72 46.31 15.40 8.63
N VAL A 73 47.10 14.81 9.52
CA VAL A 73 48.03 15.53 10.41
C VAL A 73 49.32 15.86 9.67
N SER A 74 49.81 17.10 9.78
CA SER A 74 51.04 17.52 9.09
C SER A 74 52.30 16.87 9.67
N GLN A 75 53.33 16.70 8.85
CA GLN A 75 54.60 16.10 9.29
C GLN A 75 55.26 16.89 10.44
N GLN A 76 55.06 18.21 10.48
CA GLN A 76 55.58 19.05 11.56
C GLN A 76 54.96 18.69 12.91
N VAL A 77 53.64 18.45 12.95
CA VAL A 77 52.93 18.04 14.17
C VAL A 77 53.34 16.62 14.59
N ILE A 78 53.47 15.69 13.63
CA ILE A 78 53.95 14.32 13.90
C ILE A 78 55.35 14.34 14.51
N ASN A 79 56.26 15.14 13.97
CA ASN A 79 57.63 15.25 14.48
C ASN A 79 57.70 15.90 15.86
N ALA A 80 56.75 16.79 16.18
CA ALA A 80 56.64 17.45 17.48
C ALA A 80 55.93 16.61 18.57
N THR A 81 55.28 15.50 18.19
CA THR A 81 54.54 14.65 19.12
C THR A 81 55.50 13.72 19.88
N SER A 82 55.55 13.83 21.20
CA SER A 82 56.41 13.03 22.08
C SER A 82 55.77 11.73 22.56
N ASP A 83 54.44 11.68 22.65
CA ASP A 83 53.70 10.45 23.01
C ASP A 83 53.73 9.45 21.86
N ILE A 84 54.30 8.26 22.12
CA ILE A 84 54.51 7.23 21.10
C ILE A 84 53.18 6.64 20.58
N TYR A 85 52.16 6.52 21.42
CA TYR A 85 50.85 6.00 21.03
C TYR A 85 50.12 7.02 20.15
N GLN A 86 50.18 8.30 20.51
CA GLN A 86 49.60 9.37 19.71
C GLN A 86 50.32 9.54 18.37
N LYS A 87 51.65 9.47 18.38
CA LYS A 87 52.46 9.52 17.16
C LYS A 87 52.20 8.34 16.23
N ALA A 88 52.11 7.13 16.78
CA ALA A 88 51.72 5.93 16.05
C ALA A 88 50.35 6.08 15.40
N ALA A 89 49.35 6.55 16.16
CA ALA A 89 48.01 6.82 15.64
C ALA A 89 48.04 7.81 14.47
N TYR A 90 48.76 8.94 14.59
CA TYR A 90 48.85 9.91 13.49
C TYR A 90 49.47 9.33 12.21
N ILE A 91 50.53 8.52 12.33
CA ILE A 91 51.18 7.91 11.17
C ILE A 91 50.22 6.94 10.47
N VAL A 92 49.61 6.03 11.24
CA VAL A 92 48.75 4.98 10.67
C VAL A 92 47.46 5.56 10.11
N TYR A 93 46.77 6.45 10.85
CA TYR A 93 45.54 7.06 10.34
C TYR A 93 45.80 7.98 9.13
N ASN A 94 46.95 8.66 9.05
CA ASN A 94 47.31 9.39 7.84
C ASN A 94 47.45 8.47 6.62
N GLU A 95 48.02 7.28 6.76
CA GLU A 95 48.09 6.29 5.68
C GLU A 95 46.68 5.82 5.26
N ILE A 96 45.82 5.53 6.23
CA ILE A 96 44.43 5.14 6.01
C ILE A 96 43.66 6.25 5.27
N TYR A 97 43.76 7.50 5.71
CA TYR A 97 43.11 8.65 5.04
C TYR A 97 43.59 8.83 3.61
N ARG A 98 44.88 8.58 3.31
CA ARG A 98 45.38 8.62 1.93
C ARG A 98 44.75 7.54 1.06
N LYS A 99 44.63 6.30 1.56
CA LYS A 99 43.92 5.22 0.85
C LYS A 99 42.45 5.54 0.63
N GLN A 100 41.79 6.18 1.59
CA GLN A 100 40.41 6.66 1.41
C GLN A 100 40.30 7.72 0.31
N LEU A 101 41.25 8.65 0.22
CA LEU A 101 41.29 9.64 -0.87
C LEU A 101 41.48 8.96 -2.23
N GLU A 102 42.36 7.96 -2.32
CA GLU A 102 42.55 7.16 -3.55
C GLU A 102 41.26 6.47 -4.00
N LEU A 103 40.51 5.87 -3.06
CA LEU A 103 39.19 5.26 -3.35
C LEU A 103 38.17 6.30 -3.86
N LEU A 104 38.16 7.49 -3.29
CA LEU A 104 37.27 8.57 -3.72
C LEU A 104 37.65 9.12 -5.09
N ASP A 105 38.94 9.22 -5.38
CA ASP A 105 39.45 9.59 -6.71
C ASP A 105 39.05 8.54 -7.75
N GLU A 106 39.20 7.26 -7.44
CA GLU A 106 38.76 6.16 -8.31
C GLU A 106 37.24 6.19 -8.55
N ALA A 107 36.43 6.49 -7.53
CA ALA A 107 34.99 6.65 -7.69
C ALA A 107 34.63 7.82 -8.63
N LEU A 108 35.36 8.94 -8.55
CA LEU A 108 35.20 10.07 -9.49
C LEU A 108 35.60 9.69 -10.92
N GLU A 109 36.67 8.91 -11.09
CA GLU A 109 37.09 8.39 -12.40
C GLU A 109 36.04 7.47 -13.04
N LEU A 110 35.32 6.70 -12.21
CA LEU A 110 34.16 5.88 -12.62
C LEU A 110 32.88 6.70 -12.87
N GLY A 111 32.96 8.02 -12.74
CA GLY A 111 31.86 8.96 -12.98
C GLY A 111 30.85 9.06 -11.82
N VAL A 112 31.14 8.46 -10.66
CA VAL A 112 30.27 8.51 -9.48
C VAL A 112 30.34 9.92 -8.90
N SER A 113 29.36 10.75 -9.23
CA SER A 113 29.40 12.18 -8.83
C SER A 113 28.03 12.78 -8.53
N GLN A 114 26.95 12.08 -8.89
CA GLN A 114 25.59 12.58 -8.78
C GLN A 114 24.84 11.90 -7.64
N ARG A 115 23.93 12.64 -7.02
CA ARG A 115 23.08 12.15 -5.92
C ARG A 115 22.13 11.02 -6.35
N ASP A 116 21.78 10.97 -7.63
CA ASP A 116 20.88 9.95 -8.20
C ASP A 116 21.60 8.66 -8.64
N ASP A 117 22.92 8.58 -8.46
CA ASP A 117 23.75 7.41 -8.77
C ASP A 117 23.71 6.41 -7.61
N TRP A 118 23.31 5.16 -7.87
CA TRP A 118 23.24 4.09 -6.86
C TRP A 118 24.60 3.71 -6.29
N ARG A 119 25.69 4.01 -7.00
CA ARG A 119 27.06 3.72 -6.59
C ARG A 119 27.55 4.66 -5.49
N LEU A 120 27.09 5.92 -5.48
CA LEU A 120 27.48 6.92 -4.49
C LEU A 120 27.21 6.47 -3.04
N PRO A 121 25.98 6.00 -2.71
CA PRO A 121 25.66 5.30 -1.46
C PRO A 121 26.70 4.25 -1.02
N LEU A 122 27.09 3.35 -1.93
CA LEU A 122 28.01 2.27 -1.66
C LEU A 122 29.45 2.75 -1.51
N VAL A 123 29.87 3.75 -2.30
CA VAL A 123 31.16 4.42 -2.10
C VAL A 123 31.25 4.99 -0.69
N MET A 124 30.19 5.63 -0.20
CA MET A 124 30.17 6.20 1.15
C MET A 124 30.19 5.11 2.23
N GLU A 125 29.49 4.00 2.00
CA GLU A 125 29.54 2.82 2.88
C GLU A 125 30.96 2.22 2.94
N ILE A 126 31.60 2.01 1.79
CA ILE A 126 32.99 1.53 1.69
C ILE A 126 33.91 2.48 2.47
N ILE A 127 33.75 3.79 2.32
CA ILE A 127 34.55 4.79 3.05
C ILE A 127 34.32 4.69 4.56
N ASN A 128 33.09 4.53 5.02
CA ASN A 128 32.79 4.39 6.45
C ASN A 128 33.47 3.15 7.06
N TYR A 129 33.46 2.01 6.38
CA TYR A 129 34.09 0.78 6.87
C TYR A 129 35.59 0.68 6.58
N SER A 130 36.11 1.45 5.63
CA SER A 130 37.51 1.38 5.19
C SER A 130 38.50 1.68 6.31
N GLN A 131 38.15 2.54 7.28
CA GLN A 131 39.03 2.85 8.41
C GLN A 131 39.35 1.59 9.23
N ASP A 132 38.30 0.85 9.61
CA ASP A 132 38.40 -0.39 10.38
C ASP A 132 39.07 -1.50 9.57
N ILE A 133 38.72 -1.62 8.28
CA ILE A 133 39.31 -2.62 7.37
C ILE A 133 40.82 -2.38 7.21
N TYR A 134 41.23 -1.16 6.87
CA TYR A 134 42.64 -0.85 6.66
C TYR A 134 43.44 -0.92 7.94
N LEU A 135 42.87 -0.54 9.09
CA LEU A 135 43.50 -0.71 10.39
C LEU A 135 43.74 -2.20 10.71
N TYR A 136 42.73 -3.05 10.51
CA TYR A 136 42.85 -4.49 10.70
C TYR A 136 43.93 -5.10 9.78
N GLN A 137 43.93 -4.74 8.50
CA GLN A 137 44.94 -5.20 7.54
C GLN A 137 46.34 -4.72 7.89
N TYR A 138 46.49 -3.48 8.35
CA TYR A 138 47.77 -2.90 8.78
C TYR A 138 48.37 -3.66 9.97
N ILE A 139 47.54 -3.96 10.97
CA ILE A 139 47.95 -4.73 12.16
C ILE A 139 48.26 -6.18 11.78
N LYS A 140 47.42 -6.83 10.98
CA LYS A 140 47.60 -8.22 10.52
C LYS A 140 48.91 -8.42 9.75
N ASN A 141 49.36 -7.40 9.02
CA ASN A 141 50.59 -7.43 8.22
C ASN A 141 51.85 -6.97 8.99
N ASN A 142 51.78 -6.81 10.32
CA ASN A 142 52.88 -6.30 11.15
C ASN A 142 53.43 -4.94 10.68
N GLY A 143 52.53 -4.00 10.35
CA GLY A 143 52.90 -2.64 9.98
C GLY A 143 53.70 -1.91 11.07
N GLU A 144 54.43 -0.86 10.67
CA GLU A 144 55.20 -0.04 11.60
C GLU A 144 54.27 0.56 12.68
N TYR A 145 54.62 0.44 13.95
CA TYR A 145 53.77 0.83 15.09
C TYR A 145 52.49 0.02 15.32
N ALA A 146 52.26 -1.11 14.63
CA ALA A 146 51.07 -1.95 14.82
C ALA A 146 50.82 -2.36 16.29
N GLU A 147 51.88 -2.59 17.06
CA GLU A 147 51.79 -2.92 18.49
C GLU A 147 51.17 -1.80 19.35
N TYR A 148 51.34 -0.53 18.96
CA TYR A 148 50.83 0.64 19.70
C TYR A 148 49.37 0.97 19.36
N ILE A 149 48.85 0.44 18.26
CA ILE A 149 47.49 0.76 17.77
C ILE A 149 46.54 -0.43 17.80
N SER A 150 47.02 -1.64 18.12
CA SER A 150 46.23 -2.87 18.15
C SER A 150 44.98 -2.79 19.05
N GLY A 151 45.05 -2.01 20.13
CA GLY A 151 43.92 -1.76 21.04
C GLY A 151 42.76 -0.95 20.46
N HIS A 152 42.87 -0.45 19.22
CA HIS A 152 41.78 0.25 18.52
C HIS A 152 40.84 -0.71 17.76
N LEU A 153 41.15 -2.01 17.69
CA LEU A 153 40.23 -3.03 17.17
C LEU A 153 39.34 -3.56 18.30
N TYR A 154 38.04 -3.40 18.16
CA TYR A 154 37.05 -3.77 19.18
C TYR A 154 36.38 -5.13 18.94
N TYR A 155 36.50 -5.68 17.73
CA TYR A 155 35.81 -6.89 17.31
C TYR A 155 36.77 -8.06 17.05
N PRO A 156 36.28 -9.32 17.06
CA PRO A 156 37.06 -10.47 16.64
C PRO A 156 37.50 -10.39 15.17
N ALA A 157 38.55 -11.13 14.80
CA ALA A 157 39.07 -11.15 13.43
C ALA A 157 38.01 -11.51 12.37
N GLU A 158 37.11 -12.44 12.70
CA GLU A 158 36.02 -12.89 11.83
C GLU A 158 35.10 -11.74 11.37
N TYR A 159 34.82 -10.78 12.26
CA TYR A 159 34.02 -9.59 11.93
C TYR A 159 34.69 -8.76 10.81
N TYR A 160 35.99 -8.50 10.95
CA TYR A 160 36.74 -7.73 9.95
C TYR A 160 36.91 -8.49 8.64
N GLU A 161 37.09 -9.81 8.68
CA GLU A 161 37.16 -10.65 7.48
C GLU A 161 35.83 -10.68 6.72
N ASN A 162 34.70 -10.69 7.43
CA ASN A 162 33.37 -10.56 6.84
C ASN A 162 33.18 -9.17 6.18
N LEU A 163 33.53 -8.08 6.89
CA LEU A 163 33.47 -6.72 6.34
C LEU A 163 34.32 -6.58 5.07
N ILE A 164 35.55 -7.11 5.07
CA ILE A 164 36.42 -7.11 3.88
C ILE A 164 35.72 -7.80 2.71
N THR A 165 35.09 -8.94 2.96
CA THR A 165 34.39 -9.71 1.91
C THR A 165 33.24 -8.90 1.31
N ILE A 166 32.37 -8.32 2.15
CA ILE A 166 31.22 -7.54 1.70
C ILE A 166 31.67 -6.30 0.92
N GLN A 167 32.60 -5.51 1.47
CA GLN A 167 33.03 -4.28 0.83
C GLN A 167 33.83 -4.53 -0.45
N SER A 168 34.53 -5.67 -0.56
CA SER A 168 35.16 -6.09 -1.82
C SER A 168 34.14 -6.39 -2.91
N ILE A 169 33.02 -7.04 -2.56
CA ILE A 169 31.90 -7.28 -3.50
C ILE A 169 31.30 -5.95 -3.96
N ASN A 170 31.02 -5.03 -3.03
CA ASN A 170 30.47 -3.71 -3.35
C ASN A 170 31.39 -2.94 -4.31
N PHE A 171 32.69 -2.97 -4.06
CA PHE A 171 33.69 -2.31 -4.90
C PHE A 171 33.76 -2.91 -6.32
N ILE A 172 33.70 -4.23 -6.45
CA ILE A 172 33.63 -4.91 -7.76
C ILE A 172 32.35 -4.49 -8.50
N ALA A 173 31.20 -4.49 -7.82
CA ALA A 173 29.93 -4.08 -8.41
C ALA A 173 29.96 -2.63 -8.93
N ILE A 174 30.60 -1.72 -8.18
CA ILE A 174 30.79 -0.32 -8.60
C ILE A 174 31.64 -0.22 -9.86
N LYS A 175 32.74 -0.99 -9.93
CA LYS A 175 33.63 -1.04 -11.11
C LYS A 175 32.97 -1.60 -12.35
N GLU A 176 32.14 -2.62 -12.18
CA GLU A 176 31.43 -3.28 -13.27
C GLU A 176 30.13 -2.58 -13.68
N ASP A 177 29.74 -1.52 -12.96
CA ASP A 177 28.43 -0.85 -13.08
C ASP A 177 27.26 -1.85 -13.01
N ASN A 178 27.37 -2.81 -12.09
CA ASN A 178 26.42 -3.91 -11.95
C ASN A 178 25.62 -3.77 -10.66
N TYR A 179 24.45 -3.12 -10.76
CA TYR A 179 23.57 -2.92 -9.61
C TYR A 179 23.12 -4.23 -8.98
N ALA A 180 22.82 -5.26 -9.76
CA ALA A 180 22.38 -6.53 -9.19
C ALA A 180 23.47 -7.14 -8.30
N GLU A 181 24.72 -7.11 -8.77
CA GLU A 181 25.87 -7.60 -8.02
C GLU A 181 26.11 -6.83 -6.72
N SER A 182 25.76 -5.54 -6.67
CA SER A 182 25.82 -4.75 -5.43
C SER A 182 24.95 -5.30 -4.30
N GLN A 183 23.91 -6.08 -4.63
CA GLN A 183 23.01 -6.70 -3.66
C GLN A 183 23.52 -8.06 -3.14
N ARG A 184 24.66 -8.56 -3.63
CA ARG A 184 25.21 -9.86 -3.19
C ARG A 184 25.62 -9.84 -1.72
N GLY A 185 26.12 -8.71 -1.20
CA GLY A 185 26.37 -8.56 0.24
C GLY A 185 25.10 -8.79 1.07
N ASN A 186 23.98 -8.18 0.65
CA ASN A 186 22.67 -8.36 1.30
C ASN A 186 22.17 -9.81 1.22
N TYR A 187 22.37 -10.47 0.08
CA TYR A 187 22.06 -11.89 -0.10
C TYR A 187 22.84 -12.79 0.87
N GLU A 188 24.16 -12.59 1.00
CA GLU A 188 25.00 -13.38 1.89
C GLU A 188 24.67 -13.10 3.37
N ASN A 189 24.40 -11.84 3.73
CA ASN A 189 23.92 -11.48 5.07
C ASN A 189 22.58 -12.16 5.41
N ALA A 190 21.64 -12.19 4.46
CA ALA A 190 20.36 -12.87 4.65
C ALA A 190 20.55 -14.38 4.87
N LYS A 191 21.48 -15.03 4.14
CA LYS A 191 21.83 -16.45 4.33
C LYS A 191 22.44 -16.72 5.70
N THR A 192 23.38 -15.89 6.13
CA THR A 192 24.02 -16.02 7.45
C THR A 192 22.98 -15.93 8.55
N ARG A 193 22.14 -14.89 8.53
CA ARG A 193 21.06 -14.70 9.50
C ARG A 193 20.05 -15.85 9.50
N LEU A 194 19.71 -16.39 8.33
CA LEU A 194 18.84 -17.57 8.21
C LEU A 194 19.45 -18.79 8.93
N ASN A 195 20.76 -19.01 8.76
CA ASN A 195 21.45 -20.10 9.44
C ASN A 195 21.46 -19.88 10.96
N ASP A 196 21.74 -18.66 11.43
CA ASP A 196 21.71 -18.31 12.85
C ASP A 196 20.35 -18.61 13.48
N TYR A 197 19.25 -18.27 12.80
CA TYR A 197 17.90 -18.60 13.27
C TYR A 197 17.63 -20.11 13.28
N LYS A 198 18.11 -20.86 12.27
CA LYS A 198 17.99 -22.32 12.23
C LYS A 198 18.76 -22.97 13.39
N GLU A 199 19.97 -22.51 13.67
CA GLU A 199 20.74 -22.98 14.82
C GLU A 199 20.07 -22.65 16.16
N ALA A 200 19.54 -21.42 16.30
CA ALA A 200 18.79 -21.01 17.48
C ALA A 200 17.52 -21.86 17.68
N LEU A 201 16.83 -22.23 16.60
CA LEU A 201 15.68 -23.13 16.66
C LEU A 201 16.05 -24.53 17.15
N VAL A 202 17.14 -25.11 16.64
CA VAL A 202 17.64 -26.41 17.11
C VAL A 202 17.99 -26.36 18.60
N LYS A 203 18.64 -25.28 19.05
CA LYS A 203 18.96 -25.08 20.48
C LYS A 203 17.69 -24.99 21.34
N ALA A 204 16.69 -24.22 20.90
CA ALA A 204 15.41 -24.07 21.61
C ALA A 204 14.62 -25.39 21.68
N GLN A 205 14.59 -26.16 20.59
CA GLN A 205 13.97 -27.49 20.55
C GLN A 205 14.65 -28.47 21.51
N ALA A 206 15.99 -28.49 21.52
CA ALA A 206 16.76 -29.32 22.46
C ALA A 206 16.56 -28.90 23.93
N GLU A 207 16.33 -27.61 24.21
CA GLU A 207 15.98 -27.16 25.56
C GLU A 207 14.57 -27.62 25.96
N LYS A 208 13.60 -27.55 25.04
CA LYS A 208 12.23 -28.05 25.27
C LYS A 208 12.20 -29.53 25.66
N GLU A 209 13.05 -30.36 25.04
CA GLU A 209 13.17 -31.78 25.37
C GLU A 209 13.72 -32.03 26.79
N LYS A 210 14.54 -31.11 27.31
CA LYS A 210 15.14 -31.21 28.65
C LYS A 210 14.23 -30.69 29.76
N ASP A 211 13.46 -29.64 29.50
CA ASP A 211 12.53 -29.03 30.46
C ASP A 211 11.28 -28.48 29.74
N GLY A 212 10.32 -29.36 29.48
CA GLY A 212 9.09 -29.04 28.76
C GLY A 212 8.07 -28.18 29.54
N SER A 213 8.43 -27.69 30.73
CA SER A 213 7.53 -26.90 31.59
C SER A 213 7.63 -25.39 31.39
N LYS A 214 8.63 -24.92 30.62
CA LYS A 214 8.85 -23.48 30.40
C LYS A 214 7.99 -22.95 29.24
N GLU A 215 6.91 -22.26 29.58
CA GLU A 215 6.01 -21.52 28.66
C GLU A 215 6.77 -20.62 27.65
N ASN A 216 7.91 -20.04 28.06
CA ASN A 216 8.68 -19.15 27.19
C ASN A 216 9.42 -19.88 26.04
N ILE A 217 9.66 -21.20 26.14
CA ILE A 217 10.34 -21.96 25.08
C ILE A 217 9.41 -22.13 23.87
N ASP A 218 8.13 -22.42 24.08
CA ASP A 218 7.16 -22.58 22.98
C ASP A 218 6.93 -21.27 22.22
N HIS A 219 6.85 -20.16 22.96
CA HIS A 219 6.79 -18.82 22.38
C HIS A 219 8.05 -18.50 21.56
N THR A 220 9.23 -18.86 22.08
CA THR A 220 10.51 -18.69 21.36
C THR A 220 10.55 -19.51 20.07
N ILE A 221 10.13 -20.78 20.11
CA ILE A 221 10.05 -21.66 18.93
C ILE A 221 9.08 -21.09 17.90
N PHE A 222 7.92 -20.58 18.31
CA PHE A 222 6.94 -19.94 17.43
C PHE A 222 7.55 -18.72 16.70
N LYS A 223 8.22 -17.82 17.45
CA LYS A 223 8.90 -16.65 16.87
C LYS A 223 9.98 -17.08 15.86
N LEU A 224 10.81 -18.05 16.22
CA LEU A 224 11.90 -18.54 15.37
C LEU A 224 11.38 -19.14 14.05
N ASN A 225 10.32 -19.95 14.08
CA ASN A 225 9.73 -20.50 12.85
C ASN A 225 9.23 -19.39 11.89
N GLY A 226 8.59 -18.35 12.45
CA GLY A 226 8.15 -17.18 11.67
C GLY A 226 9.33 -16.42 11.05
N MET A 227 10.36 -16.14 11.83
CA MET A 227 11.57 -15.44 11.37
C MET A 227 12.36 -16.24 10.33
N ILE A 228 12.43 -17.57 10.47
CA ILE A 228 13.05 -18.46 9.48
C ILE A 228 12.28 -18.39 8.16
N THR A 229 10.95 -18.52 8.20
CA THR A 229 10.11 -18.48 6.99
C THR A 229 10.28 -17.15 6.24
N ALA A 230 10.30 -16.03 6.96
CA ALA A 230 10.54 -14.72 6.36
C ALA A 230 11.98 -14.58 5.81
N SER A 231 12.98 -15.09 6.53
CA SER A 231 14.39 -15.04 6.10
C SER A 231 14.67 -15.90 4.86
N GLU A 232 14.01 -17.05 4.72
CA GLU A 232 14.07 -17.89 3.51
C GLU A 232 13.57 -17.12 2.29
N ARG A 233 12.45 -16.40 2.46
CA ARG A 233 11.84 -15.59 1.40
C ARG A 233 12.66 -14.35 1.04
N ILE A 234 13.30 -13.70 2.01
CA ILE A 234 14.26 -12.62 1.74
C ILE A 234 15.44 -13.14 0.91
N THR A 235 15.97 -14.30 1.29
CA THR A 235 17.07 -14.95 0.57
C THR A 235 16.68 -15.28 -0.87
N GLU A 236 15.46 -15.79 -1.06
CA GLU A 236 14.88 -16.06 -2.39
C GLU A 236 14.71 -14.80 -3.23
N ALA A 237 14.19 -13.71 -2.65
CA ALA A 237 14.02 -12.44 -3.34
C ALA A 237 15.35 -11.86 -3.86
N TYR A 238 16.38 -11.84 -3.00
CA TYR A 238 17.72 -11.38 -3.41
C TYR A 238 18.37 -12.32 -4.42
N LYS A 239 18.20 -13.64 -4.27
CA LYS A 239 18.67 -14.61 -5.26
C LYS A 239 18.05 -14.35 -6.62
N HIS A 240 16.73 -14.12 -6.66
CA HIS A 240 16.02 -13.83 -7.90
C HIS A 240 16.54 -12.56 -8.58
N LEU A 241 16.81 -11.50 -7.79
CA LEU A 241 17.42 -10.25 -8.27
C LEU A 241 18.80 -10.49 -8.90
N LEU A 242 19.64 -11.28 -8.25
CA LEU A 242 20.99 -11.62 -8.73
C LEU A 242 20.93 -12.48 -9.99
N ASP A 243 20.09 -13.52 -10.01
CA ASP A 243 19.95 -14.46 -11.12
C ASP A 243 19.44 -13.76 -12.39
N LYS A 244 18.53 -12.78 -12.24
CA LYS A 244 17.94 -12.03 -13.35
C LYS A 244 18.71 -10.76 -13.73
N GLY A 245 19.62 -10.29 -12.88
CA GLY A 245 20.43 -9.11 -13.15
C GLY A 245 19.60 -7.82 -13.27
N TYR A 246 18.65 -7.58 -12.36
CA TYR A 246 17.78 -6.40 -12.45
C TYR A 246 18.57 -5.09 -12.34
N ALA A 247 18.21 -4.11 -13.16
CA ALA A 247 18.84 -2.80 -13.18
C ALA A 247 18.34 -1.91 -12.03
N TYR A 248 19.15 -0.94 -11.61
CA TYR A 248 18.76 0.07 -10.64
C TYR A 248 17.50 0.83 -11.08
N LYS A 249 16.61 1.14 -10.13
CA LYS A 249 15.29 1.79 -10.35
C LYS A 249 14.33 1.05 -11.31
N SER A 250 14.68 -0.14 -11.80
CA SER A 250 13.73 -1.01 -12.50
C SER A 250 12.54 -1.34 -11.61
N THR A 251 11.40 -1.67 -12.20
CA THR A 251 10.20 -2.05 -11.42
C THR A 251 10.48 -3.33 -10.63
N GLU A 252 11.21 -4.26 -11.23
CA GLU A 252 11.57 -5.56 -10.69
C GLU A 252 12.49 -5.41 -9.48
N ALA A 253 13.56 -4.61 -9.58
CA ALA A 253 14.43 -4.31 -8.44
C ALA A 253 13.64 -3.65 -7.29
N ARG A 254 12.76 -2.69 -7.60
CA ARG A 254 11.90 -2.05 -6.60
C ARG A 254 10.91 -3.02 -5.96
N THR A 255 10.43 -4.02 -6.72
CA THR A 255 9.56 -5.09 -6.22
C THR A 255 10.31 -6.00 -5.25
N VAL A 256 11.56 -6.35 -5.56
CA VAL A 256 12.44 -7.09 -4.64
C VAL A 256 12.61 -6.33 -3.34
N LEU A 257 13.01 -5.05 -3.40
CA LEU A 257 13.27 -4.24 -2.21
C LEU A 257 12.02 -4.06 -1.35
N ALA A 258 10.86 -3.79 -1.97
CA ALA A 258 9.59 -3.68 -1.25
C ALA A 258 9.17 -5.01 -0.60
N GLY A 259 9.37 -6.14 -1.30
CA GLY A 259 9.12 -7.47 -0.75
C GLY A 259 10.03 -7.82 0.42
N VAL A 260 11.33 -7.55 0.29
CA VAL A 260 12.32 -7.73 1.35
C VAL A 260 11.95 -6.88 2.56
N SER A 261 11.67 -5.58 2.37
CA SER A 261 11.26 -4.68 3.45
C SER A 261 10.02 -5.22 4.19
N ALA A 262 9.03 -5.74 3.48
CA ALA A 262 7.85 -6.34 4.12
C ALA A 262 8.22 -7.56 4.98
N PHE A 263 9.09 -8.45 4.50
CA PHE A 263 9.56 -9.59 5.29
C PHE A 263 10.45 -9.18 6.47
N GLU A 264 11.24 -8.12 6.34
CA GLU A 264 12.00 -7.54 7.46
C GLU A 264 11.07 -7.03 8.55
N SER A 265 9.97 -6.34 8.19
CA SER A 265 8.94 -5.94 9.16
C SER A 265 8.29 -7.15 9.84
N VAL A 266 8.13 -8.28 9.14
CA VAL A 266 7.66 -9.56 9.74
C VAL A 266 8.68 -10.07 10.77
N ILE A 267 9.98 -10.12 10.42
CA ILE A 267 11.04 -10.55 11.34
C ILE A 267 11.08 -9.64 12.57
N ALA A 268 11.05 -8.32 12.39
CA ALA A 268 11.04 -7.36 13.48
C ALA A 268 9.81 -7.53 14.39
N THR A 269 8.64 -7.79 13.82
CA THR A 269 7.42 -8.02 14.60
C THR A 269 7.49 -9.31 15.40
N TYR A 270 8.01 -10.40 14.81
CA TYR A 270 8.25 -11.64 15.55
C TYR A 270 9.29 -11.45 16.64
N TYR A 271 10.41 -10.79 16.36
CA TYR A 271 11.49 -10.56 17.33
C TYR A 271 10.97 -9.85 18.60
N ASN A 272 10.14 -8.82 18.41
CA ASN A 272 9.57 -8.00 19.48
C ASN A 272 8.27 -8.57 20.09
N LEU A 273 7.78 -9.72 19.61
CA LEU A 273 6.54 -10.32 20.12
C LEU A 273 6.76 -10.86 21.55
N LYS A 274 6.00 -10.30 22.50
CA LYS A 274 6.02 -10.69 23.93
C LYS A 274 5.01 -11.80 24.22
N SER A 275 5.38 -12.73 25.09
CA SER A 275 4.46 -13.67 25.71
C SER A 275 3.51 -12.95 26.69
N GLU A 276 2.44 -13.62 27.12
CA GLU A 276 1.49 -13.02 28.09
C GLU A 276 2.18 -12.66 29.41
N SER A 277 3.10 -13.50 29.89
CA SER A 277 3.88 -13.25 31.09
C SER A 277 4.82 -12.03 30.94
N GLU A 278 5.54 -11.92 29.83
CA GLU A 278 6.42 -10.79 29.52
C GLU A 278 5.65 -9.48 29.30
N TYR A 279 4.43 -9.55 28.75
CA TYR A 279 3.56 -8.40 28.57
C TYR A 279 3.04 -7.85 29.90
N ASN A 280 2.63 -8.74 30.80
CA ASN A 280 2.07 -8.38 32.11
C ASN A 280 3.13 -8.01 33.15
N SER A 281 4.40 -8.37 32.93
CA SER A 281 5.53 -8.05 33.81
C SER A 281 6.70 -7.44 33.02
N PRO A 282 6.57 -6.21 32.50
CA PRO A 282 7.66 -5.56 31.80
C PRO A 282 8.84 -5.37 32.75
N SER A 283 10.02 -5.90 32.40
CA SER A 283 11.24 -5.71 33.18
C SER A 283 11.58 -4.22 33.31
N GLN A 284 11.82 -3.72 34.53
CA GLN A 284 12.14 -2.30 34.80
C GLN A 284 13.48 -1.82 34.22
N ASN A 285 14.32 -2.71 33.69
CA ASN A 285 15.52 -2.29 32.98
C ASN A 285 15.18 -2.02 31.52
N ASN A 286 14.88 -0.76 31.21
CA ASN A 286 15.56 0.01 30.16
C ASN A 286 15.13 1.49 30.26
N ASN A 287 16.10 2.36 30.54
CA ASN A 287 15.95 3.80 30.42
C ASN A 287 15.81 4.19 28.95
N SER A 288 14.62 4.57 28.49
CA SER A 288 14.48 5.49 27.35
C SER A 288 13.11 6.18 27.34
N GLY A 289 13.14 7.48 27.05
CA GLY A 289 12.11 8.46 27.35
C GLY A 289 10.80 8.31 26.57
N ILE A 290 9.73 8.73 27.25
CA ILE A 290 8.39 8.96 26.71
C ILE A 290 8.48 10.06 25.64
N PHE A 291 8.16 9.73 24.39
CA PHE A 291 7.68 10.70 23.42
C PHE A 291 6.32 10.24 22.91
N GLU A 292 5.27 10.86 23.46
CA GLU A 292 3.92 10.79 22.95
C GLU A 292 3.88 11.49 21.59
N LYS A 293 3.59 10.75 20.51
CA LYS A 293 3.29 11.35 19.21
C LYS A 293 1.90 10.91 18.76
N SER A 294 0.94 11.78 19.02
CA SER A 294 -0.41 11.74 18.49
C SER A 294 -0.38 12.08 16.99
N GLY A 295 -0.51 11.07 16.11
CA GLY A 295 -0.64 11.26 14.65
C GLY A 295 -0.92 9.94 13.92
N PRO A 296 -1.62 9.93 12.76
CA PRO A 296 -2.22 8.73 12.17
C PRO A 296 -1.32 7.92 11.22
N TYR A 297 -0.06 8.30 11.03
CA TYR A 297 0.87 7.57 10.18
C TYR A 297 2.21 7.43 10.91
N ALA A 298 2.49 6.22 11.41
CA ALA A 298 3.77 5.88 12.00
C ALA A 298 4.74 5.48 10.89
N THR A 299 5.77 6.29 10.65
CA THR A 299 6.99 5.87 9.94
C THR A 299 7.95 5.25 10.95
N GLU A 300 8.43 4.06 10.62
CA GLU A 300 9.34 3.20 11.38
C GLU A 300 10.77 3.77 11.44
N TYR A 301 11.38 3.72 12.63
CA TYR A 301 12.60 2.96 12.97
C TYR A 301 12.89 3.19 14.46
N TYR A 302 12.79 2.14 15.29
CA TYR A 302 13.29 2.15 16.66
C TYR A 302 13.98 0.82 16.95
N TYR A 303 15.32 0.85 16.98
CA TYR A 303 16.09 -0.08 17.81
C TYR A 303 16.00 0.45 19.25
N GLY A 304 15.05 -0.08 20.02
CA GLY A 304 14.85 0.28 21.43
C GLY A 304 13.38 0.53 21.78
N ASP A 305 12.83 -0.36 22.60
CA ASP A 305 11.62 -0.24 23.43
C ASP A 305 10.36 0.39 22.82
N GLU A 306 9.44 -0.46 22.36
CA GLU A 306 8.08 -0.04 22.02
C GLU A 306 7.26 0.30 23.28
N TYR A 307 6.58 1.44 23.24
CA TYR A 307 5.60 1.87 24.22
C TYR A 307 4.43 0.86 24.28
N ILE A 308 4.42 -0.03 25.27
CA ILE A 308 3.23 -0.80 25.60
C ILE A 308 2.22 0.20 26.15
N ASN A 309 1.17 0.51 25.38
CA ASN A 309 0.08 1.30 25.89
C ASN A 309 -0.57 0.53 27.06
N PRO A 310 -0.47 1.03 28.31
CA PRO A 310 -0.94 0.28 29.49
C PRO A 310 -2.46 0.06 29.49
N ASN A 311 -3.20 0.70 28.57
CA ASN A 311 -4.64 0.59 28.45
C ASN A 311 -5.10 -0.46 27.42
N ILE A 312 -4.19 -1.27 26.84
CA ILE A 312 -4.53 -2.33 25.88
C ILE A 312 -4.40 -3.70 26.55
N SER A 313 -5.41 -4.57 26.39
CA SER A 313 -5.33 -5.96 26.87
C SER A 313 -4.32 -6.78 26.06
N TYR A 314 -3.71 -7.80 26.66
CA TYR A 314 -2.79 -8.72 25.95
C TYR A 314 -3.43 -9.30 24.68
N GLU A 315 -4.70 -9.73 24.76
CA GLU A 315 -5.45 -10.24 23.62
C GLU A 315 -5.49 -9.25 22.44
N LYS A 316 -5.73 -7.96 22.73
CA LYS A 316 -5.77 -6.91 21.70
C LYS A 316 -4.38 -6.62 21.15
N TYR A 317 -3.35 -6.59 21.99
CA TYR A 317 -1.94 -6.49 21.57
C TYR A 317 -1.57 -7.63 20.62
N TYR A 318 -1.80 -8.88 21.05
CA TYR A 318 -1.45 -10.07 20.27
C TYR A 318 -2.18 -10.09 18.93
N LYS A 319 -3.47 -9.78 18.92
CA LYS A 319 -4.27 -9.67 17.69
C LYS A 319 -3.72 -8.62 16.72
N GLN A 320 -3.29 -7.45 17.22
CA GLN A 320 -2.69 -6.41 16.39
C GLN A 320 -1.35 -6.86 15.80
N ARG A 321 -0.49 -7.51 16.59
CA ARG A 321 0.79 -8.04 16.13
C ARG A 321 0.62 -9.14 15.07
N MET A 322 -0.31 -10.06 15.28
CA MET A 322 -0.62 -11.10 14.30
C MET A 322 -1.21 -10.53 13.01
N ALA A 323 -2.03 -9.48 13.11
CA ALA A 323 -2.54 -8.78 11.92
C ALA A 323 -1.41 -8.08 11.13
N ALA A 324 -0.49 -7.41 11.82
CA ALA A 324 0.68 -6.78 11.20
C ALA A 324 1.61 -7.81 10.52
N ILE A 325 1.83 -8.96 11.16
CA ILE A 325 2.58 -10.08 10.56
C ILE A 325 1.87 -10.56 9.29
N SER A 326 0.56 -10.81 9.36
CA SER A 326 -0.21 -11.27 8.20
C SER A 326 -0.16 -10.28 7.04
N GLU A 327 -0.36 -8.99 7.30
CA GLU A 327 -0.37 -7.96 6.27
C GLU A 327 0.98 -7.84 5.56
N ASN A 328 2.07 -7.75 6.31
CA ASN A 328 3.42 -7.64 5.74
C ASN A 328 3.86 -8.94 5.07
N ASN A 329 3.46 -10.09 5.62
CA ASN A 329 3.66 -11.39 4.97
C ASN A 329 2.94 -11.45 3.61
N ASP A 330 1.70 -10.96 3.53
CA ASP A 330 0.93 -10.93 2.28
C ASP A 330 1.58 -10.00 1.24
N LYS A 331 2.10 -8.83 1.65
CA LYS A 331 2.87 -7.93 0.77
C LYS A 331 4.10 -8.63 0.18
N GLY A 332 4.90 -9.26 1.02
CA GLY A 332 6.09 -9.98 0.57
C GLY A 332 5.77 -11.18 -0.33
N LEU A 333 4.67 -11.89 -0.05
CA LEU A 333 4.19 -12.99 -0.90
C LEU A 333 3.74 -12.51 -2.28
N ILE A 334 3.07 -11.37 -2.38
CA ILE A 334 2.72 -10.75 -3.66
C ILE A 334 4.02 -10.39 -4.41
N ALA A 335 5.00 -9.81 -3.73
CA ALA A 335 6.29 -9.48 -4.33
C ALA A 335 6.98 -10.69 -4.96
N LEU A 336 7.14 -11.78 -4.19
CA LEU A 336 7.76 -13.02 -4.68
C LEU A 336 6.98 -13.63 -5.84
N TYR A 337 5.65 -13.72 -5.72
CA TYR A 337 4.80 -14.24 -6.79
C TYR A 337 4.97 -13.42 -8.07
N SER A 338 4.99 -12.08 -7.95
CA SER A 338 5.20 -11.17 -9.07
C SER A 338 6.53 -11.42 -9.77
N LEU A 339 7.61 -11.62 -9.02
CA LEU A 339 8.95 -11.89 -9.54
C LEU A 339 9.03 -13.27 -10.22
N GLU A 340 8.57 -14.33 -9.54
CA GLU A 340 8.60 -15.71 -10.03
C GLU A 340 7.81 -15.91 -11.32
N ASN A 341 6.70 -15.18 -11.48
CA ASN A 341 5.80 -15.29 -12.62
C ASN A 341 5.98 -14.17 -13.65
N GLU A 342 7.03 -13.34 -13.51
CA GLU A 342 7.35 -12.21 -14.39
C GLU A 342 6.15 -11.25 -14.59
N VAL A 343 5.36 -11.06 -13.52
CA VAL A 343 4.25 -10.12 -13.48
C VAL A 343 4.75 -8.79 -12.95
N THR A 344 4.61 -7.74 -13.75
CA THR A 344 4.92 -6.37 -13.30
C THR A 344 4.01 -5.99 -12.13
N GLU A 345 4.58 -5.64 -10.96
CA GLU A 345 3.77 -5.28 -9.79
C GLU A 345 3.10 -3.92 -10.00
N PHE A 346 1.75 -3.89 -9.96
CA PHE A 346 0.99 -2.73 -10.37
C PHE A 346 1.09 -1.56 -9.39
N SER A 347 1.33 -1.82 -8.10
CA SER A 347 1.47 -0.74 -7.10
C SER A 347 2.82 -0.01 -7.18
N ILE A 348 3.82 -0.64 -7.82
CA ILE A 348 5.19 -0.11 -7.96
C ILE A 348 5.40 0.49 -9.35
N ALA A 349 4.98 -0.22 -10.39
CA ALA A 349 4.93 0.34 -11.73
C ALA A 349 3.81 1.38 -11.77
N SER A 350 4.09 2.60 -12.22
CA SER A 350 3.05 3.57 -12.55
C SER A 350 2.18 3.01 -13.70
N SER A 351 1.20 2.19 -13.37
CA SER A 351 0.60 1.18 -14.25
C SER A 351 -0.84 1.53 -14.62
N ALA A 352 -1.32 1.01 -15.74
CA ALA A 352 -2.70 1.22 -16.18
C ALA A 352 -3.69 0.53 -15.23
N ARG A 353 -3.31 -0.61 -14.64
CA ARG A 353 -4.06 -1.34 -13.61
C ARG A 353 -4.24 -0.50 -12.35
N ASP A 354 -3.16 0.07 -11.78
CA ASP A 354 -3.24 0.94 -10.61
C ASP A 354 -4.15 2.14 -10.87
N LYS A 355 -3.91 2.84 -11.99
CA LYS A 355 -4.73 3.98 -12.39
C LYS A 355 -6.21 3.62 -12.48
N SER A 356 -6.52 2.44 -13.03
CA SER A 356 -7.89 1.94 -13.20
C SER A 356 -8.62 1.72 -11.88
N LEU A 357 -7.93 1.43 -10.78
CA LEU A 357 -8.55 1.34 -9.45
C LEU A 357 -9.24 2.65 -9.06
N GLY A 358 -8.72 3.80 -9.51
CA GLY A 358 -9.31 5.13 -9.30
C GLY A 358 -10.67 5.35 -9.97
N PHE A 359 -11.12 4.46 -10.87
CA PHE A 359 -12.43 4.54 -11.51
C PHE A 359 -13.59 4.59 -10.50
N VAL A 360 -13.49 3.87 -9.38
CA VAL A 360 -14.54 3.83 -8.35
C VAL A 360 -14.82 5.20 -7.73
N ASN A 361 -13.84 6.13 -7.76
CA ASN A 361 -14.03 7.49 -7.27
C ASN A 361 -14.98 8.31 -8.16
N LEU A 362 -15.16 7.94 -9.43
CA LEU A 362 -16.11 8.60 -10.33
C LEU A 362 -17.58 8.40 -9.92
N PHE A 363 -17.85 7.45 -9.00
CA PHE A 363 -19.18 7.19 -8.50
C PHE A 363 -19.74 8.40 -7.72
N TRP A 364 -18.88 9.25 -7.17
CA TRP A 364 -19.28 10.54 -6.61
C TRP A 364 -19.94 11.49 -7.63
N PHE A 365 -19.62 11.37 -8.92
CA PHE A 365 -20.27 12.11 -10.00
C PHE A 365 -21.45 11.34 -10.61
N ILE A 366 -21.33 10.02 -10.75
CA ILE A 366 -22.35 9.17 -11.36
C ILE A 366 -23.60 9.05 -10.47
N ALA A 367 -23.43 8.95 -9.15
CA ALA A 367 -24.54 8.79 -8.20
C ALA A 367 -25.55 9.97 -8.24
N PRO A 368 -25.16 11.24 -8.05
CA PRO A 368 -26.10 12.36 -8.09
C PRO A 368 -26.75 12.54 -9.47
N LEU A 369 -26.03 12.27 -10.56
CA LEU A 369 -26.60 12.28 -11.91
C LEU A 369 -27.67 11.19 -12.07
N SER A 370 -27.43 9.99 -11.53
CA SER A 370 -28.38 8.88 -11.55
C SER A 370 -29.63 9.20 -10.72
N ILE A 371 -29.47 9.84 -9.55
CA ILE A 371 -30.56 10.35 -8.71
C ILE A 371 -31.37 11.40 -9.48
N PHE A 372 -30.73 12.32 -10.20
CA PHE A 372 -31.42 13.30 -11.04
C PHE A 372 -32.34 12.64 -12.07
N PHE A 373 -31.87 11.61 -12.78
CA PHE A 373 -32.71 10.85 -13.70
C PHE A 373 -33.85 10.12 -12.98
N ALA A 374 -33.56 9.44 -11.88
CA ALA A 374 -34.55 8.72 -11.09
C ALA A 374 -35.69 9.63 -10.60
N SER A 375 -35.33 10.81 -10.07
CA SER A 375 -36.28 11.76 -9.48
C SER A 375 -37.35 12.22 -10.45
N GLY A 376 -37.02 12.33 -11.74
CA GLY A 376 -37.91 12.82 -12.78
C GLY A 376 -38.61 11.74 -13.60
N MET A 377 -38.40 10.45 -13.32
CA MET A 377 -38.97 9.37 -14.14
C MET A 377 -40.49 9.26 -14.02
N VAL A 378 -41.05 9.49 -12.83
CA VAL A 378 -42.49 9.36 -12.57
C VAL A 378 -43.13 10.71 -12.25
N SER A 379 -42.53 11.51 -11.37
CA SER A 379 -43.04 12.82 -10.96
C SER A 379 -43.32 13.79 -12.13
N LYS A 380 -42.52 13.74 -13.21
CA LYS A 380 -42.74 14.59 -14.39
C LYS A 380 -44.01 14.24 -15.16
N GLU A 381 -44.46 12.98 -15.10
CA GLU A 381 -45.71 12.57 -15.74
C GLU A 381 -46.92 13.15 -14.98
N PHE A 382 -46.81 13.27 -13.65
CA PHE A 382 -47.81 13.92 -12.81
C PHE A 382 -47.84 15.44 -13.05
N SER A 383 -46.69 16.11 -13.07
CA SER A 383 -46.63 17.56 -13.28
C SER A 383 -47.10 17.99 -14.67
N THR A 384 -46.90 17.16 -15.69
CA THR A 384 -47.30 17.45 -17.09
C THR A 384 -48.69 16.91 -17.43
N LYS A 385 -49.43 16.30 -16.48
CA LYS A 385 -50.73 15.63 -16.70
C LYS A 385 -50.74 14.52 -17.77
N THR A 386 -49.57 14.11 -18.24
CA THR A 386 -49.39 13.01 -19.20
C THR A 386 -49.68 11.64 -18.55
N ILE A 387 -49.69 11.57 -17.22
CA ILE A 387 -50.18 10.40 -16.48
C ILE A 387 -51.60 10.01 -16.90
N ASN A 388 -52.49 10.98 -17.19
CA ASN A 388 -53.85 10.70 -17.62
C ASN A 388 -53.89 10.01 -18.99
N LEU A 389 -52.97 10.38 -19.89
CA LEU A 389 -52.82 9.74 -21.20
C LEU A 389 -52.26 8.32 -21.09
N LEU A 390 -51.38 8.06 -20.11
CA LEU A 390 -50.85 6.73 -19.83
C LEU A 390 -51.90 5.80 -19.23
N LEU A 391 -52.84 6.34 -18.45
CA LEU A 391 -53.89 5.58 -17.76
C LEU A 391 -55.03 5.12 -18.67
N ILE A 392 -55.26 5.80 -19.80
CA ILE A 392 -56.30 5.41 -20.78
C ILE A 392 -55.85 4.23 -21.66
N ARG A 393 -54.54 3.97 -21.76
CA ARG A 393 -54.02 2.84 -22.56
C ARG A 393 -54.44 1.50 -21.94
N PRO A 394 -54.76 0.47 -22.75
CA PRO A 394 -55.16 -0.86 -22.27
C PRO A 394 -53.96 -1.68 -21.77
N VAL A 395 -53.13 -1.09 -20.90
CA VAL A 395 -51.92 -1.70 -20.34
C VAL A 395 -51.96 -1.56 -18.82
N SER A 396 -51.69 -2.66 -18.11
CA SER A 396 -51.69 -2.66 -16.64
C SER A 396 -50.63 -1.70 -16.07
N ARG A 397 -51.02 -0.88 -15.09
CA ARG A 397 -50.19 0.18 -14.48
C ARG A 397 -48.80 -0.30 -14.04
N TRP A 398 -48.72 -1.50 -13.44
CA TRP A 398 -47.45 -2.08 -13.00
C TRP A 398 -46.45 -2.32 -14.16
N LYS A 399 -46.92 -2.63 -15.37
CA LYS A 399 -46.06 -2.84 -16.55
C LYS A 399 -45.45 -1.52 -17.03
N ILE A 400 -46.21 -0.42 -16.90
CA ILE A 400 -45.73 0.93 -17.22
C ILE A 400 -44.63 1.32 -16.22
N LEU A 401 -44.89 1.18 -14.92
CA LEU A 401 -43.92 1.51 -13.89
C LEU A 401 -42.65 0.64 -13.99
N LEU A 402 -42.81 -0.67 -14.21
CA LEU A 402 -41.69 -1.58 -14.43
C LEU A 402 -40.85 -1.18 -15.64
N SER A 403 -41.50 -0.81 -16.76
CA SER A 403 -40.77 -0.41 -17.96
C SER A 403 -39.90 0.84 -17.75
N LYS A 404 -40.38 1.80 -16.95
CA LYS A 404 -39.63 3.00 -16.54
C LYS A 404 -38.47 2.65 -15.62
N TYR A 405 -38.69 1.80 -14.62
CA TYR A 405 -37.64 1.37 -13.71
C TYR A 405 -36.55 0.56 -14.43
N LEU A 406 -36.93 -0.34 -15.33
CA LEU A 406 -35.97 -1.08 -16.17
C LEU A 406 -35.19 -0.13 -17.08
N CYS A 407 -35.85 0.84 -17.72
CA CYS A 407 -35.18 1.87 -18.52
C CYS A 407 -34.15 2.64 -17.70
N LEU A 408 -34.50 3.03 -16.47
CA LEU A 408 -33.61 3.75 -15.55
C LEU A 408 -32.41 2.88 -15.15
N LEU A 409 -32.64 1.63 -14.74
CA LEU A 409 -31.58 0.69 -14.34
C LEU A 409 -30.59 0.46 -15.48
N SER A 410 -31.08 0.08 -16.67
CA SER A 410 -30.20 -0.19 -17.81
C SER A 410 -29.52 1.07 -18.34
N PHE A 411 -30.12 2.24 -18.17
CA PHE A 411 -29.48 3.51 -18.49
C PHE A 411 -28.31 3.83 -17.55
N VAL A 412 -28.48 3.66 -16.23
CA VAL A 412 -27.41 3.87 -15.24
C VAL A 412 -26.28 2.85 -15.43
N VAL A 413 -26.60 1.57 -15.64
CA VAL A 413 -25.59 0.54 -15.96
C VAL A 413 -24.86 0.89 -17.26
N GLY A 414 -25.56 1.41 -18.27
CA GLY A 414 -24.95 1.91 -19.51
C GLY A 414 -23.98 3.07 -19.27
N ILE A 415 -24.34 4.04 -18.43
CA ILE A 415 -23.44 5.15 -18.04
C ILE A 415 -22.17 4.59 -17.39
N ILE A 416 -22.31 3.69 -16.41
CA ILE A 416 -21.15 3.10 -15.70
C ILE A 416 -20.27 2.32 -16.68
N THR A 417 -20.86 1.53 -17.58
CA THR A 417 -20.12 0.70 -18.55
C THR A 417 -19.34 1.56 -19.54
N VAL A 418 -19.96 2.59 -20.11
CA VAL A 418 -19.30 3.51 -21.04
C VAL A 418 -18.23 4.33 -20.32
N ALA A 419 -18.51 4.79 -19.10
CA ALA A 419 -17.53 5.51 -18.29
C ALA A 419 -16.31 4.63 -17.96
N LEU A 420 -16.53 3.36 -17.60
CA LEU A 420 -15.44 2.40 -17.36
C LEU A 420 -14.59 2.21 -18.62
N GLY A 421 -15.23 1.96 -19.76
CA GLY A 421 -14.53 1.79 -21.03
C GLY A 421 -13.70 3.01 -21.41
N LEU A 422 -14.24 4.23 -21.26
CA LEU A 422 -13.50 5.48 -21.51
C LEU A 422 -12.35 5.69 -20.53
N TYR A 423 -12.55 5.35 -19.26
CA TYR A 423 -11.52 5.50 -18.24
C TYR A 423 -10.35 4.54 -18.46
N MET A 424 -10.65 3.29 -18.81
CA MET A 424 -9.63 2.30 -19.18
C MET A 424 -8.94 2.68 -20.49
N LEU A 425 -9.67 3.22 -21.47
CA LEU A 425 -9.11 3.72 -22.72
C LEU A 425 -8.08 4.83 -22.46
N GLY A 426 -8.42 5.84 -21.66
CA GLY A 426 -7.48 6.92 -21.37
C GLY A 426 -6.29 6.46 -20.51
N SER A 427 -6.52 5.54 -19.56
CA SER A 427 -5.44 4.93 -18.77
C SER A 427 -4.48 4.14 -19.66
N GLY A 428 -4.99 3.36 -20.61
CA GLY A 428 -4.20 2.58 -21.57
C GLY A 428 -3.48 3.44 -22.62
N ILE A 429 -4.07 4.54 -23.09
CA ILE A 429 -3.39 5.50 -23.99
C ILE A 429 -2.15 6.09 -23.32
N ARG A 430 -2.22 6.37 -22.02
CA ARG A 430 -1.15 7.03 -21.29
C ARG A 430 -0.09 6.09 -20.73
N LEU A 431 -0.50 4.93 -20.19
CA LEU A 431 0.36 4.02 -19.43
C LEU A 431 0.61 2.67 -20.15
N GLY A 432 -0.01 2.46 -21.30
CA GLY A 432 0.14 1.25 -22.12
C GLY A 432 -0.98 0.23 -21.87
N PHE A 433 -1.49 -0.36 -22.96
CA PHE A 433 -2.56 -1.37 -22.89
C PHE A 433 -2.06 -2.77 -22.51
N SER A 434 -0.77 -3.06 -22.66
CA SER A 434 -0.18 -4.36 -22.33
C SER A 434 -0.35 -4.70 -20.85
N ASP A 435 -0.32 -3.69 -19.98
CA ASP A 435 -0.46 -3.87 -18.53
C ASP A 435 -1.84 -4.45 -18.13
N PHE A 436 -2.89 -4.24 -18.93
CA PHE A 436 -4.20 -4.84 -18.65
C PHE A 436 -4.25 -6.36 -18.86
N SER A 437 -3.28 -6.92 -19.59
CA SER A 437 -3.17 -8.38 -19.78
C SER A 437 -2.54 -9.09 -18.58
N GLN A 438 -1.83 -8.35 -17.72
CA GLN A 438 -1.22 -8.85 -16.50
C GLN A 438 -2.30 -9.16 -15.44
N PRO A 439 -2.13 -10.21 -14.63
CA PRO A 439 -3.12 -10.61 -13.64
C PRO A 439 -3.15 -9.68 -12.43
N PHE A 440 -4.25 -9.69 -11.68
CA PHE A 440 -4.29 -9.17 -10.32
C PHE A 440 -3.87 -10.28 -9.35
N ILE A 441 -2.94 -9.98 -8.45
CA ILE A 441 -2.41 -10.93 -7.46
C ILE A 441 -3.05 -10.65 -6.10
N TYR A 442 -3.41 -11.70 -5.38
CA TYR A 442 -4.02 -11.62 -4.06
C TYR A 442 -3.61 -12.81 -3.20
N VAL A 443 -3.67 -12.66 -1.88
CA VAL A 443 -3.29 -13.72 -0.94
C VAL A 443 -4.53 -14.28 -0.25
N ILE A 444 -4.63 -15.60 -0.19
CA ILE A 444 -5.62 -16.32 0.62
C ILE A 444 -4.88 -17.39 1.43
N ASN A 445 -5.13 -17.44 2.74
CA ASN A 445 -4.56 -18.42 3.66
C ASN A 445 -3.03 -18.55 3.54
N GLY A 446 -2.33 -17.42 3.39
CA GLY A 446 -0.86 -17.39 3.28
C GLY A 446 -0.29 -17.91 1.95
N THR A 447 -1.13 -18.03 0.91
CA THR A 447 -0.71 -18.41 -0.44
C THR A 447 -1.13 -17.35 -1.46
N ALA A 448 -0.21 -16.95 -2.34
CA ALA A 448 -0.48 -16.00 -3.40
C ALA A 448 -1.16 -16.68 -4.59
N HIS A 449 -2.19 -16.03 -5.11
CA HIS A 449 -2.99 -16.48 -6.26
C HIS A 449 -3.11 -15.35 -7.26
N SER A 450 -3.35 -15.70 -8.52
CA SER A 450 -3.59 -14.73 -9.58
C SER A 450 -5.00 -14.89 -10.17
N VAL A 451 -5.56 -13.78 -10.63
CA VAL A 451 -6.83 -13.74 -11.39
C VAL A 451 -6.71 -12.72 -12.49
N ASN A 452 -7.45 -12.89 -13.59
CA ASN A 452 -7.49 -11.87 -14.64
C ASN A 452 -7.94 -10.51 -14.05
N PHE A 453 -7.13 -9.47 -14.28
CA PHE A 453 -7.37 -8.14 -13.72
C PHE A 453 -8.72 -7.56 -14.15
N ILE A 454 -9.11 -7.71 -15.42
CA ILE A 454 -10.37 -7.15 -15.95
C ILE A 454 -11.57 -7.81 -15.28
N ILE A 455 -11.57 -9.13 -15.14
CA ILE A 455 -12.66 -9.87 -14.47
C ILE A 455 -12.76 -9.43 -13.01
N TRP A 456 -11.63 -9.36 -12.32
CA TRP A 456 -11.57 -8.92 -10.93
C TRP A 456 -12.06 -7.47 -10.76
N MET A 457 -11.64 -6.56 -11.65
CA MET A 457 -12.03 -5.16 -11.64
C MET A 457 -13.53 -5.00 -11.91
N LEU A 458 -14.10 -5.76 -12.86
CA LEU A 458 -15.54 -5.78 -13.11
C LEU A 458 -16.33 -6.18 -11.86
N GLY A 459 -15.84 -7.18 -11.12
CA GLY A 459 -16.43 -7.57 -9.82
C GLY A 459 -16.43 -6.41 -8.82
N ARG A 460 -15.33 -5.65 -8.72
CA ARG A 460 -15.24 -4.45 -7.86
C ARG A 460 -16.18 -3.34 -8.31
N VAL A 461 -16.30 -3.09 -9.61
CA VAL A 461 -17.22 -2.10 -10.17
C VAL A 461 -18.69 -2.47 -9.92
N ILE A 462 -19.04 -3.74 -10.06
CA ILE A 462 -20.39 -4.23 -9.74
C ILE A 462 -20.69 -3.98 -8.26
N LEU A 463 -19.77 -4.33 -7.37
CA LEU A 463 -19.92 -4.10 -5.93
C LEU A 463 -20.04 -2.60 -5.59
N ALA A 464 -19.23 -1.75 -6.23
CA ALA A 464 -19.28 -0.29 -6.10
C ALA A 464 -20.59 0.32 -6.63
N SER A 465 -21.31 -0.38 -7.52
CA SER A 465 -22.59 0.07 -8.09
C SER A 465 -23.82 -0.21 -7.24
N ILE A 466 -23.73 -1.11 -6.26
CA ILE A 466 -24.85 -1.47 -5.38
C ILE A 466 -25.45 -0.25 -4.67
N PRO A 467 -24.64 0.66 -4.07
CA PRO A 467 -25.18 1.89 -3.48
C PRO A 467 -25.93 2.77 -4.47
N ILE A 468 -25.45 2.89 -5.72
CA ILE A 468 -26.16 3.65 -6.76
C ILE A 468 -27.51 3.01 -7.06
N ILE A 469 -27.57 1.67 -7.21
CA ILE A 469 -28.82 0.93 -7.44
C ILE A 469 -29.82 1.18 -6.30
N CYS A 470 -29.34 1.19 -5.05
CA CYS A 470 -30.17 1.52 -3.89
C CYS A 470 -30.68 2.98 -3.95
N LEU A 471 -29.79 3.94 -4.18
CA LEU A 471 -30.11 5.37 -4.22
C LEU A 471 -31.12 5.70 -5.33
N ILE A 472 -30.97 5.14 -6.54
CA ILE A 472 -31.93 5.35 -7.62
C ILE A 472 -33.28 4.70 -7.31
N SER A 473 -33.30 3.55 -6.65
CA SER A 473 -34.54 2.84 -6.29
C SER A 473 -35.32 3.60 -5.23
N LEU A 474 -34.62 4.12 -4.21
CA LEU A 474 -35.18 4.97 -3.17
C LEU A 474 -35.69 6.29 -3.77
N THR A 475 -34.89 6.92 -4.64
CA THR A 475 -35.30 8.16 -5.32
C THR A 475 -36.50 7.95 -6.23
N PHE A 476 -36.55 6.83 -6.96
CA PHE A 476 -37.68 6.44 -7.80
C PHE A 476 -38.96 6.25 -6.98
N MET A 477 -38.87 5.58 -5.82
CA MET A 477 -39.97 5.47 -4.86
C MET A 477 -40.42 6.86 -4.37
N LEU A 478 -39.49 7.75 -4.04
CA LEU A 478 -39.84 9.11 -3.64
C LEU A 478 -40.50 9.87 -4.79
N SER A 479 -40.08 9.64 -6.05
CA SER A 479 -40.70 10.25 -7.24
C SER A 479 -42.16 9.82 -7.40
N THR A 480 -42.48 8.55 -7.11
CA THR A 480 -43.87 8.05 -7.15
C THR A 480 -44.71 8.61 -6.00
N VAL A 481 -44.19 8.55 -4.77
CA VAL A 481 -44.94 8.89 -3.55
C VAL A 481 -45.16 10.40 -3.42
N THR A 482 -44.10 11.19 -3.59
CA THR A 482 -44.17 12.65 -3.42
C THR A 482 -44.77 13.36 -4.63
N LYS A 483 -44.72 12.73 -5.81
CA LYS A 483 -45.14 13.29 -7.10
C LYS A 483 -44.43 14.61 -7.46
N GLY A 484 -43.35 14.94 -6.74
CA GLY A 484 -42.58 16.18 -6.90
C GLY A 484 -41.14 15.86 -7.28
N THR A 485 -40.73 16.28 -8.49
CA THR A 485 -39.36 16.06 -8.99
C THR A 485 -38.31 16.66 -8.06
N ALA A 486 -38.53 17.91 -7.61
CA ALA A 486 -37.57 18.61 -6.76
C ALA A 486 -37.43 17.95 -5.38
N VAL A 487 -38.54 17.56 -4.76
CA VAL A 487 -38.54 16.92 -3.43
C VAL A 487 -37.84 15.57 -3.49
N SER A 488 -38.17 14.74 -4.48
CA SER A 488 -37.53 13.44 -4.70
C SER A 488 -36.01 13.60 -4.94
N LEU A 489 -35.60 14.59 -5.74
CA LEU A 489 -34.20 14.90 -5.99
C LEU A 489 -33.45 15.28 -4.71
N ILE A 490 -33.99 16.24 -3.94
CA ILE A 490 -33.37 16.73 -2.70
C ILE A 490 -33.20 15.58 -1.70
N LEU A 491 -34.25 14.78 -1.48
CA LEU A 491 -34.20 13.66 -0.54
C LEU A 491 -33.22 12.55 -0.99
N GLY A 492 -33.16 12.26 -2.29
CA GLY A 492 -32.20 11.31 -2.84
C GLY A 492 -30.75 11.77 -2.63
N VAL A 493 -30.47 13.06 -2.90
CA VAL A 493 -29.14 13.65 -2.69
C VAL A 493 -28.79 13.74 -1.20
N LEU A 494 -29.71 14.11 -0.31
CA LEU A 494 -29.49 14.08 1.13
C LEU A 494 -29.15 12.67 1.64
N THR A 495 -29.81 11.65 1.07
CA THR A 495 -29.51 10.24 1.39
C THR A 495 -28.08 9.87 0.97
N LEU A 496 -27.64 10.27 -0.22
CA LEU A 496 -26.25 10.09 -0.67
C LEU A 496 -25.24 10.69 0.33
N PHE A 497 -25.45 11.97 0.71
CA PHE A 497 -24.53 12.70 1.59
C PHE A 497 -24.62 12.33 3.08
N SER A 498 -25.63 11.55 3.49
CA SER A 498 -25.74 11.06 4.86
C SER A 498 -24.55 10.19 5.29
N SER A 499 -23.90 9.50 4.34
CA SER A 499 -22.67 8.73 4.55
C SER A 499 -21.53 9.61 5.07
N ILE A 500 -21.32 10.78 4.45
CA ILE A 500 -20.34 11.78 4.85
C ILE A 500 -20.70 12.40 6.21
N MET A 501 -21.99 12.62 6.48
CA MET A 501 -22.41 13.15 7.79
C MET A 501 -22.08 12.18 8.93
N ILE A 502 -22.33 10.89 8.76
CA ILE A 502 -21.97 9.88 9.77
C ILE A 502 -20.47 9.74 9.91
N PHE A 503 -19.74 9.81 8.80
CA PHE A 503 -18.30 9.89 8.83
C PHE A 503 -17.80 11.04 9.75
N PHE A 504 -18.33 12.26 9.60
CA PHE A 504 -17.96 13.38 10.47
C PHE A 504 -18.33 13.15 11.94
N VAL A 505 -19.48 12.55 12.21
CA VAL A 505 -19.89 12.21 13.59
C VAL A 505 -18.94 11.18 14.21
N MET A 506 -18.55 10.15 13.46
CA MET A 506 -17.60 9.12 13.92
C MET A 506 -16.18 9.67 14.08
N ALA A 507 -15.78 10.64 13.26
CA ALA A 507 -14.48 11.28 13.33
C ALA A 507 -14.31 12.15 14.59
N ILE A 508 -15.37 12.84 15.03
CA ILE A 508 -15.36 13.74 16.19
C ILE A 508 -15.67 12.98 17.49
N GLY A 509 -16.37 11.85 17.41
CA GLY A 509 -16.83 11.07 18.56
C GLY A 509 -15.86 9.99 19.04
N ASN A 510 -16.12 9.43 20.23
CA ASN A 510 -15.36 8.30 20.76
C ASN A 510 -15.63 7.03 19.94
N ARG A 511 -14.60 6.53 19.21
CA ARG A 511 -14.71 5.41 18.25
C ARG A 511 -15.49 4.18 18.77
N GLY A 512 -15.30 3.81 20.03
CA GLY A 512 -15.93 2.63 20.63
C GLY A 512 -17.46 2.71 20.80
N GLU A 513 -18.03 3.92 20.92
CA GLU A 513 -19.49 4.08 21.08
C GLU A 513 -20.21 4.05 19.73
N PHE A 514 -19.50 4.38 18.64
CA PHE A 514 -20.08 4.52 17.31
C PHE A 514 -19.95 3.28 16.42
N GLU A 515 -19.31 2.20 16.87
CA GLU A 515 -19.31 0.91 16.15
C GLU A 515 -20.74 0.45 15.79
N ARG A 516 -21.73 0.75 16.63
CA ARG A 516 -23.14 0.43 16.35
C ARG A 516 -23.70 1.13 15.11
N LEU A 517 -23.13 2.26 14.69
CA LEU A 517 -23.54 2.96 13.47
C LEU A 517 -23.16 2.19 12.20
N THR A 518 -22.19 1.26 12.29
CA THR A 518 -21.82 0.40 11.15
C THR A 518 -22.93 -0.58 10.74
N TYR A 519 -23.95 -0.78 11.58
CA TYR A 519 -25.12 -1.61 11.25
C TYR A 519 -26.22 -0.83 10.52
N ASN A 520 -26.15 0.50 10.48
CA ASN A 520 -27.08 1.35 9.74
C ASN A 520 -26.75 1.39 8.25
N PRO A 521 -27.69 1.75 7.36
CA PRO A 521 -27.43 1.80 5.91
C PRO A 521 -26.56 2.98 5.48
N PHE A 522 -26.50 4.04 6.29
CA PHE A 522 -25.90 5.29 5.89
C PHE A 522 -24.40 5.23 5.56
N PRO A 523 -23.53 4.52 6.31
CA PRO A 523 -22.12 4.36 5.93
C PRO A 523 -21.94 3.66 4.58
N TYR A 524 -22.95 2.92 4.12
CA TYR A 524 -22.88 2.15 2.88
C TYR A 524 -23.36 2.93 1.64
N PHE A 525 -24.04 4.08 1.80
CA PHE A 525 -24.49 4.87 0.63
C PHE A 525 -23.35 5.42 -0.23
N SER A 526 -22.12 5.45 0.28
CA SER A 526 -20.89 5.79 -0.46
C SER A 526 -19.86 4.66 -0.45
N MET A 527 -20.31 3.41 -0.32
CA MET A 527 -19.45 2.21 -0.19
C MET A 527 -18.41 2.03 -1.30
N TRP A 528 -18.62 2.61 -2.48
CA TRP A 528 -17.58 2.68 -3.52
C TRP A 528 -16.28 3.32 -3.05
N SER A 529 -16.33 4.19 -2.03
CA SER A 529 -15.17 4.89 -1.48
C SER A 529 -14.22 3.97 -0.73
N TYR A 530 -14.69 2.80 -0.26
CA TYR A 530 -13.86 1.87 0.50
C TYR A 530 -13.90 0.42 -0.03
N VAL A 531 -14.36 0.23 -1.27
CA VAL A 531 -14.48 -1.09 -1.91
C VAL A 531 -13.11 -1.73 -2.21
N ASN A 532 -12.06 -0.90 -2.24
CA ASN A 532 -10.69 -1.26 -2.59
C ASN A 532 -9.75 -1.30 -1.37
N ASP A 533 -10.22 -0.98 -0.17
CA ASP A 533 -9.35 -0.69 0.99
C ASP A 533 -8.71 -1.96 1.59
N LYS A 534 -9.19 -3.14 1.20
CA LYS A 534 -8.58 -4.43 1.55
C LYS A 534 -7.63 -4.97 0.49
N ILE A 535 -7.31 -4.18 -0.53
CA ILE A 535 -6.27 -4.54 -1.50
C ILE A 535 -4.93 -4.36 -0.81
N VAL A 536 -4.16 -5.45 -0.74
CA VAL A 536 -2.77 -5.43 -0.32
C VAL A 536 -1.95 -4.84 -1.46
N MET A 537 -1.24 -3.75 -1.19
CA MET A 537 -0.31 -3.08 -2.10
C MET A 537 1.08 -3.14 -1.50
N LEU A 538 2.12 -3.32 -2.32
CA LEU A 538 3.51 -3.30 -1.86
C LEU A 538 3.93 -1.87 -1.47
N THR A 539 3.42 -0.89 -2.19
CA THR A 539 3.72 0.53 -1.99
C THR A 539 2.45 1.37 -2.08
N GLY A 540 2.39 2.42 -1.26
CA GLY A 540 1.24 3.31 -1.18
C GLY A 540 0.12 2.78 -0.30
N TYR A 541 -0.95 3.58 -0.17
CA TYR A 541 -2.11 3.26 0.65
C TYR A 541 -3.37 3.12 -0.22
N SER A 542 -4.05 1.98 -0.11
CA SER A 542 -5.32 1.71 -0.77
C SER A 542 -6.53 2.20 0.04
N GLY A 543 -6.33 2.48 1.34
CA GLY A 543 -7.38 2.91 2.24
C GLY A 543 -7.81 4.36 1.98
N THR A 544 -9.07 4.64 2.23
CA THR A 544 -9.58 6.01 2.30
C THR A 544 -9.83 6.40 3.74
N ILE A 545 -9.97 7.71 3.99
CA ILE A 545 -10.35 8.20 5.32
C ILE A 545 -11.64 7.51 5.81
N PHE A 546 -12.53 7.09 4.88
CA PHE A 546 -13.74 6.35 5.21
C PHE A 546 -13.49 4.96 5.82
N SER A 547 -12.45 4.21 5.43
CA SER A 547 -12.19 2.89 6.05
C SER A 547 -11.51 2.97 7.40
N GLU A 548 -10.70 4.00 7.64
CA GLU A 548 -10.03 4.17 8.95
C GLU A 548 -11.02 4.45 10.09
N LEU A 549 -12.21 4.95 9.76
CA LEU A 549 -13.23 5.35 10.73
C LEU A 549 -14.45 4.42 10.74
N VAL A 550 -14.65 3.61 9.70
CA VAL A 550 -15.78 2.69 9.59
C VAL A 550 -15.26 1.27 9.40
N ASP A 551 -15.34 0.44 10.44
CA ASP A 551 -15.15 -1.02 10.34
C ASP A 551 -16.37 -1.68 9.67
N ALA A 552 -16.63 -1.27 8.43
CA ALA A 552 -17.79 -1.68 7.64
C ALA A 552 -17.52 -3.01 6.94
N LYS A 553 -18.38 -4.00 7.21
CA LYS A 553 -18.39 -5.26 6.46
C LYS A 553 -19.07 -5.04 5.11
N ILE A 554 -18.27 -4.86 4.06
CA ILE A 554 -18.68 -4.69 2.66
C ILE A 554 -19.85 -5.60 2.25
N LEU A 555 -19.77 -6.91 2.53
CA LEU A 555 -20.82 -7.87 2.16
C LEU A 555 -22.15 -7.62 2.89
N TYR A 556 -22.09 -7.30 4.19
CA TYR A 556 -23.27 -6.93 4.97
C TYR A 556 -23.93 -5.67 4.40
N GLY A 557 -23.12 -4.65 4.11
CA GLY A 557 -23.58 -3.41 3.46
C GLY A 557 -24.28 -3.66 2.13
N ALA A 558 -23.69 -4.50 1.27
CA ALA A 558 -24.27 -4.86 -0.01
C ALA A 558 -25.66 -5.51 0.13
N ILE A 559 -25.80 -6.49 1.05
CA ILE A 559 -27.08 -7.17 1.32
C ILE A 559 -28.12 -6.18 1.86
N LEU A 560 -27.72 -5.32 2.80
CA LEU A 560 -28.59 -4.30 3.39
C LEU A 560 -29.13 -3.33 2.33
N LEU A 561 -28.24 -2.80 1.47
CA LEU A 561 -28.61 -1.87 0.42
C LEU A 561 -29.49 -2.50 -0.66
N LEU A 562 -29.21 -3.74 -1.06
CA LEU A 562 -30.07 -4.48 -1.99
C LEU A 562 -31.46 -4.71 -1.39
N SER A 563 -31.54 -5.00 -0.10
CA SER A 563 -32.82 -5.16 0.61
C SER A 563 -33.62 -3.85 0.61
N ILE A 564 -32.98 -2.72 0.89
CA ILE A 564 -33.61 -1.39 0.83
C ILE A 564 -34.06 -1.07 -0.60
N ALA A 565 -33.26 -1.42 -1.62
CA ALA A 565 -33.62 -1.23 -3.02
C ALA A 565 -34.90 -2.00 -3.37
N VAL A 566 -34.98 -3.29 -3.01
CA VAL A 566 -36.15 -4.14 -3.25
C VAL A 566 -37.39 -3.58 -2.54
N ILE A 567 -37.27 -3.21 -1.26
CA ILE A 567 -38.38 -2.61 -0.49
C ILE A 567 -38.86 -1.31 -1.16
N SER A 568 -37.93 -0.46 -1.58
CA SER A 568 -38.26 0.81 -2.24
C SER A 568 -39.03 0.59 -3.55
N VAL A 569 -38.59 -0.38 -4.36
CA VAL A 569 -39.31 -0.76 -5.58
C VAL A 569 -40.70 -1.27 -5.22
N VAL A 570 -40.84 -2.20 -4.29
CA VAL A 570 -42.16 -2.73 -3.88
C VAL A 570 -43.11 -1.62 -3.42
N LEU A 571 -42.65 -0.70 -2.57
CA LEU A 571 -43.45 0.44 -2.10
C LEU A 571 -43.87 1.36 -3.26
N SER A 572 -42.99 1.60 -4.22
CA SER A 572 -43.31 2.39 -5.42
C SER A 572 -44.44 1.76 -6.24
N PHE A 573 -44.46 0.42 -6.37
CA PHE A 573 -45.50 -0.32 -7.07
C PHE A 573 -46.82 -0.30 -6.31
N ILE A 574 -46.78 -0.46 -4.98
CA ILE A 574 -47.98 -0.40 -4.13
C ILE A 574 -48.65 0.96 -4.26
N ASP A 575 -47.90 2.06 -4.14
CA ASP A 575 -48.46 3.42 -4.22
C ASP A 575 -49.04 3.71 -5.62
N PHE A 576 -48.32 3.32 -6.69
CA PHE A 576 -48.74 3.57 -8.06
C PHE A 576 -49.96 2.73 -8.50
N THR A 577 -50.15 1.55 -7.92
CA THR A 577 -51.25 0.63 -8.29
C THR A 577 -52.52 0.85 -7.47
N LYS A 578 -52.42 1.18 -6.17
CA LYS A 578 -53.59 1.30 -5.27
C LYS A 578 -54.31 2.64 -5.32
N LYS A 579 -53.64 3.74 -5.70
CA LYS A 579 -54.29 5.06 -5.72
C LYS A 579 -55.01 5.31 -7.04
N ASP A 580 -56.28 5.71 -6.94
CA ASP A 580 -56.97 6.36 -8.04
C ASP A 580 -56.29 7.69 -8.33
N VAL A 581 -55.76 7.82 -9.55
CA VAL A 581 -55.23 9.07 -10.06
C VAL A 581 -56.44 9.88 -10.49
N LYS A 582 -56.91 10.77 -9.61
CA LYS A 582 -57.91 11.80 -9.94
C LYS A 582 -57.24 12.99 -10.62
#